data_AF-A0A9N9J749-F1
#
_entry.id   AF-A0A9N9J749-F1
#
_cell.length_a   1.000
_cell.length_b   1.000
_cell.length_c   1.000
_cell.angle_alpha   90.00
_cell.angle_beta   90.00
_cell.angle_gamma   90.00
#
_symmetry.space_group_name_H-M   'P 1'
#
loop_
_entity.id
_entity.type
_entity.pdbx_description
1 polymer ?
#
loop_
_entity_poly.entity_id
_entity_poly.type
_entity_poly.pdbx_seq_one_letter_code
_entity_poly.pdbx_strand_id
1 'polypeptide(L)'
;TVILFDEFDMLYNATDDVLASCLMTLRGIKARLHLSYNSWQRFATFLLGNAILEYPTFMRMKDALLNENSVDAMKQFRSDFLANFDPIFVAGNKRNLALFLTAEGVLVPGDNDGTFKISSPLVRWMVLQQIIPHVFLTSPKVDVPYHPSTGTLDIFEVLKQVIRVFDRETIKSRNSFKLARVLVSNVNNQKVPRESVYDAELYQIMSNWLGRFTITGQWHLKYRASEHINNKYVDIVISQLNHPTIALELLATATKKELKEHYERALLYDKKLPADETWVVHFTCCKDAISEPDWPTESQLQKGLRV
;
A
#
# COMPACT_ATOMS: atom_id res chain seq x y z
N THR A 1 -26.60 20.62 -2.86
CA THR A 1 -25.59 19.63 -3.26
C THR A 1 -25.73 19.39 -4.74
N VAL A 2 -24.68 19.66 -5.52
CA VAL A 2 -24.62 19.33 -6.94
C VAL A 2 -23.71 18.12 -7.06
N ILE A 3 -24.21 17.03 -7.63
CA ILE A 3 -23.41 15.84 -7.93
C ILE A 3 -23.08 15.93 -9.41
N LEU A 4 -21.80 16.14 -9.71
CA LEU A 4 -21.28 16.10 -11.08
C LEU A 4 -20.80 14.68 -11.33
N PHE A 5 -21.35 14.05 -12.36
CA PHE A 5 -20.83 12.81 -12.91
C PHE A 5 -19.90 13.20 -14.05
N ASP A 6 -18.60 13.04 -13.84
CA ASP A 6 -17.66 13.02 -14.95
C ASP A 6 -17.87 11.69 -15.70
N GLU A 7 -17.84 11.72 -17.03
CA GLU A 7 -18.06 10.54 -17.91
C GLU A 7 -19.47 9.89 -17.83
N PHE A 8 -20.54 10.66 -17.65
CA PHE A 8 -21.93 10.15 -17.69
C PHE A 8 -22.26 9.37 -18.98
N ASP A 9 -21.56 9.67 -20.08
CA ASP A 9 -21.72 9.00 -21.37
C ASP A 9 -21.33 7.51 -21.33
N MET A 10 -20.52 7.08 -20.34
CA MET A 10 -20.16 5.68 -20.16
C MET A 10 -21.30 4.83 -19.57
N LEU A 11 -22.26 5.45 -18.86
CA LEU A 11 -23.47 4.78 -18.36
C LEU A 11 -24.42 4.38 -19.49
N TYR A 12 -24.32 5.02 -20.66
CA TYR A 12 -25.17 4.71 -21.82
C TYR A 12 -24.89 3.34 -22.42
N ASN A 13 -23.66 2.83 -22.25
CA ASN A 13 -23.21 1.53 -22.75
C ASN A 13 -23.11 0.46 -21.65
N ALA A 14 -23.57 0.77 -20.44
CA ALA A 14 -23.52 -0.17 -19.31
C ALA A 14 -24.57 -1.29 -19.47
N THR A 15 -24.30 -2.45 -18.88
CA THR A 15 -25.29 -3.55 -18.85
C THR A 15 -26.46 -3.19 -17.93
N ASP A 16 -27.62 -3.80 -18.17
CA ASP A 16 -28.85 -3.52 -17.42
C ASP A 16 -28.68 -3.70 -15.90
N ASP A 17 -27.85 -4.66 -15.47
CA ASP A 17 -27.55 -4.89 -14.06
C ASP A 17 -26.73 -3.76 -13.43
N VAL A 18 -25.79 -3.17 -14.17
CA VAL A 18 -24.97 -2.03 -13.73
C VAL A 18 -25.83 -0.76 -13.68
N LEU A 19 -26.68 -0.55 -14.68
CA LEU A 19 -27.68 0.50 -14.67
C LEU A 19 -28.65 0.35 -13.49
N ALA A 20 -29.14 -0.86 -13.21
CA ALA A 20 -30.04 -1.14 -12.09
C ALA A 20 -29.38 -0.91 -10.73
N SER A 21 -28.12 -1.36 -10.56
CA SER A 21 -27.35 -1.16 -9.33
C SER A 21 -27.00 0.32 -9.09
N CYS A 22 -26.59 1.03 -10.15
CA CYS A 22 -26.33 2.46 -10.10
C CYS A 22 -27.61 3.25 -9.78
N LEU A 23 -28.74 2.91 -10.44
CA LEU A 23 -30.05 3.50 -10.17
C LEU A 23 -30.57 3.16 -8.78
N MET A 24 -30.32 1.97 -8.24
CA MET A 24 -30.65 1.63 -6.85
C MET A 24 -29.84 2.46 -5.86
N THR A 25 -28.55 2.66 -6.14
CA THR A 25 -27.67 3.51 -5.34
C THR A 25 -28.14 4.97 -5.37
N LEU A 26 -28.47 5.49 -6.56
CA LEU A 26 -29.03 6.83 -6.77
C LEU A 26 -30.42 7.00 -6.14
N ARG A 27 -31.28 5.98 -6.21
CA ARG A 27 -32.59 5.97 -5.55
C ARG A 27 -32.45 5.92 -4.03
N GLY A 28 -31.47 5.18 -3.50
CA GLY A 28 -31.10 5.21 -2.08
C GLY A 28 -30.62 6.59 -1.62
N ILE A 29 -29.85 7.29 -2.47
CA ILE A 29 -29.42 8.68 -2.25
C ILE A 29 -30.62 9.65 -2.28
N LYS A 30 -31.57 9.46 -3.21
CA LYS A 30 -32.79 10.29 -3.34
C LYS A 30 -33.81 10.05 -2.22
N ALA A 31 -33.88 8.83 -1.67
CA ALA A 31 -34.88 8.42 -0.68
C ALA A 31 -34.59 8.85 0.77
N ARG A 32 -33.69 9.82 1.00
CA ARG A 32 -33.31 10.35 2.33
C ARG A 32 -32.64 9.35 3.28
N LEU A 33 -31.78 8.47 2.77
CA LEU A 33 -30.69 7.98 3.61
C LEU A 33 -29.63 9.07 3.62
N HIS A 34 -29.51 9.80 4.72
CA HIS A 34 -28.28 10.53 5.04
C HIS A 34 -27.17 9.49 5.15
N LEU A 35 -26.58 9.10 4.02
CA LEU A 35 -25.33 8.36 4.01
C LEU A 35 -24.33 9.26 4.71
N SER A 36 -24.01 8.91 5.94
CA SER A 36 -23.04 9.66 6.71
C SER A 36 -21.73 9.68 5.92
N TYR A 37 -20.96 10.76 6.04
CA TYR A 37 -19.62 10.81 5.44
C TYR A 37 -18.79 9.58 5.83
N ASN A 38 -18.98 9.08 7.05
CA ASN A 38 -18.35 7.86 7.55
C ASN A 38 -18.78 6.60 6.77
N SER A 39 -20.06 6.47 6.42
CA SER A 39 -20.58 5.38 5.60
C SER A 39 -19.98 5.40 4.18
N TRP A 40 -19.89 6.58 3.56
CA TRP A 40 -19.23 6.76 2.26
C TRP A 40 -17.74 6.47 2.31
N GLN A 41 -17.05 6.94 3.35
CA GLN A 41 -15.63 6.67 3.54
C GLN A 41 -15.40 5.16 3.71
N ARG A 42 -16.22 4.47 4.52
CA ARG A 42 -16.18 3.01 4.64
C ARG A 42 -16.42 2.29 3.31
N PHE A 43 -17.41 2.70 2.52
CA PHE A 43 -17.64 2.12 1.20
C PHE A 43 -16.43 2.31 0.27
N ALA A 44 -15.93 3.53 0.17
CA ALA A 44 -14.79 3.85 -0.69
C ALA A 44 -13.53 3.08 -0.30
N THR A 45 -13.31 2.83 0.99
CA THR A 45 -12.09 2.15 1.45
C THR A 45 -12.20 0.63 1.53
N PHE A 46 -13.38 0.07 1.84
CA PHE A 46 -13.53 -1.39 2.02
C PHE A 46 -14.26 -2.11 0.87
N LEU A 47 -15.16 -1.44 0.15
CA LEU A 47 -16.08 -2.09 -0.80
C LEU A 47 -15.81 -1.71 -2.25
N LEU A 48 -15.42 -0.46 -2.51
CA LEU A 48 -15.17 0.03 -3.86
C LEU A 48 -14.06 -0.76 -4.57
N GLY A 49 -12.98 -1.11 -3.86
CA GLY A 49 -11.92 -1.95 -4.41
C GLY A 49 -12.44 -3.29 -4.91
N ASN A 50 -13.26 -3.98 -4.11
CA ASN A 50 -13.87 -5.25 -4.50
C ASN A 50 -14.80 -5.11 -5.70
N ALA A 51 -15.63 -4.05 -5.73
CA ALA A 51 -16.51 -3.79 -6.86
C ALA A 51 -15.74 -3.49 -8.16
N ILE A 52 -14.60 -2.78 -8.07
CA ILE A 52 -13.72 -2.55 -9.22
C ILE A 52 -13.17 -3.88 -9.74
N LEU A 53 -12.80 -4.81 -8.86
CA LEU A 53 -12.26 -6.12 -9.25
C LEU A 53 -13.27 -7.00 -9.99
N GLU A 54 -14.57 -6.78 -9.80
CA GLU A 54 -15.62 -7.52 -10.50
C GLU A 54 -15.83 -7.04 -11.95
N TYR A 55 -15.26 -5.89 -12.32
CA TYR A 55 -15.39 -5.38 -13.69
C TYR A 55 -14.62 -6.27 -14.68
N PRO A 56 -15.20 -6.61 -15.86
CA PRO A 56 -14.61 -7.59 -16.77
C PRO A 56 -13.17 -7.30 -17.21
N THR A 57 -12.81 -6.02 -17.39
CA THR A 57 -11.43 -5.65 -17.75
C THR A 57 -10.44 -6.01 -16.65
N PHE A 58 -10.81 -5.77 -15.39
CA PHE A 58 -9.96 -6.07 -14.25
C PHE A 58 -9.90 -7.56 -13.93
N MET A 59 -11.00 -8.29 -14.13
CA MET A 59 -10.98 -9.75 -14.05
C MET A 59 -10.04 -10.36 -15.09
N ARG A 60 -10.11 -9.92 -16.36
CA ARG A 60 -9.18 -10.40 -17.40
C ARG A 60 -7.73 -10.10 -17.07
N MET A 61 -7.42 -8.88 -16.64
CA MET A 61 -6.06 -8.51 -16.22
C MET A 61 -5.61 -9.41 -15.06
N LYS A 62 -6.44 -9.59 -14.03
CA LYS A 62 -6.12 -10.48 -12.89
C LYS A 62 -5.83 -11.90 -13.36
N ASP A 63 -6.68 -12.48 -14.20
CA ASP A 63 -6.51 -13.85 -14.68
C ASP A 63 -5.24 -14.01 -15.52
N ALA A 64 -4.91 -13.03 -16.36
CA ALA A 64 -3.68 -13.01 -17.14
C ALA A 64 -2.43 -12.93 -16.24
N LEU A 65 -2.45 -12.08 -15.21
CA LEU A 65 -1.34 -11.90 -14.27
C LEU A 65 -1.20 -13.04 -13.25
N LEU A 66 -2.26 -13.81 -13.00
CA LEU A 66 -2.22 -15.02 -12.17
C LEU A 66 -1.88 -16.28 -12.98
N ASN A 67 -1.85 -16.20 -14.31
CA ASN A 67 -1.47 -17.32 -15.16
C ASN A 67 -0.02 -17.75 -14.90
N GLU A 68 0.25 -19.05 -14.89
CA GLU A 68 1.59 -19.61 -14.66
C GLU A 68 2.66 -19.09 -15.65
N ASN A 69 2.26 -18.77 -16.88
CA ASN A 69 3.16 -18.27 -17.91
C ASN A 69 3.55 -16.79 -17.70
N SER A 70 2.87 -16.07 -16.81
CA SER A 70 3.13 -14.65 -16.55
C SER A 70 4.12 -14.42 -15.40
N VAL A 71 4.56 -15.48 -14.71
CA VAL A 71 5.41 -15.41 -13.50
C VAL A 71 6.68 -14.58 -13.72
N ASP A 72 7.34 -14.69 -14.88
CA ASP A 72 8.55 -13.93 -15.16
C ASP A 72 8.26 -12.44 -15.41
N ALA A 73 7.12 -12.11 -16.01
CA ALA A 73 6.65 -10.74 -16.11
C ALA A 73 6.31 -10.18 -14.71
N MET A 74 5.70 -10.99 -13.85
CA MET A 74 5.41 -10.60 -12.46
C MET A 74 6.67 -10.43 -11.60
N LYS A 75 7.70 -11.27 -11.79
CA LYS A 75 9.03 -11.08 -11.17
C LYS A 75 9.62 -9.75 -11.60
N GLN A 76 9.57 -9.42 -12.89
CA GLN A 76 10.05 -8.13 -13.38
C GLN A 76 9.23 -6.97 -12.80
N PHE A 77 7.89 -7.09 -12.78
CA PHE A 77 7.03 -6.07 -12.19
C PHE A 77 7.41 -5.80 -10.73
N ARG A 78 7.56 -6.86 -9.93
CA ARG A 78 7.94 -6.77 -8.52
C ARG A 78 9.33 -6.13 -8.33
N SER A 79 10.32 -6.54 -9.12
CA SER A 79 11.71 -6.07 -8.95
C SER A 79 11.94 -4.66 -9.47
N ASP A 80 11.27 -4.28 -10.56
CA ASP A 80 11.59 -3.06 -11.29
C ASP A 80 10.57 -1.97 -10.95
N PHE A 81 9.27 -2.27 -11.00
CA PHE A 81 8.21 -1.26 -11.04
C PHE A 81 7.48 -1.09 -9.70
N LEU A 82 7.26 -2.17 -8.94
CA LEU A 82 6.37 -2.14 -7.78
C LEU A 82 6.78 -1.10 -6.72
N ALA A 83 8.08 -0.91 -6.52
CA ALA A 83 8.62 0.06 -5.57
C ALA A 83 8.99 1.41 -6.21
N ASN A 84 8.98 1.54 -7.54
CA ASN A 84 9.42 2.75 -8.24
C ASN A 84 8.37 3.23 -9.25
N PHE A 85 7.84 4.42 -9.00
CA PHE A 85 6.80 5.05 -9.82
C PHE A 85 7.35 5.84 -11.01
N ASP A 86 8.66 6.09 -11.02
CA ASP A 86 9.33 6.81 -12.11
C ASP A 86 9.36 5.94 -13.38
N PRO A 87 9.42 6.53 -14.59
CA PRO A 87 9.68 5.78 -15.81
C PRO A 87 10.99 4.99 -15.74
N ILE A 88 10.95 3.71 -16.10
CA ILE A 88 12.05 2.76 -15.99
C ILE A 88 12.43 2.27 -17.37
N PHE A 89 13.71 2.40 -17.71
CA PHE A 89 14.28 1.80 -18.92
C PHE A 89 14.38 0.28 -18.76
N VAL A 90 13.81 -0.45 -19.72
CA VAL A 90 13.84 -1.92 -19.77
C VAL A 90 14.76 -2.37 -20.91
N ALA A 91 15.76 -3.17 -20.57
CA ALA A 91 16.71 -3.73 -21.54
C ALA A 91 16.00 -4.64 -22.56
N GLY A 92 16.52 -4.70 -23.79
CA GLY A 92 15.90 -5.41 -24.91
C GLY A 92 15.52 -6.86 -24.62
N ASN A 93 16.37 -7.59 -23.87
CA ASN A 93 16.11 -8.98 -23.49
C ASN A 93 14.94 -9.18 -22.50
N LYS A 94 14.51 -8.12 -21.80
CA LYS A 94 13.35 -8.12 -20.91
C LYS A 94 12.16 -7.34 -21.47
N ARG A 95 12.28 -6.78 -22.67
CA ARG A 95 11.27 -5.87 -23.24
C ARG A 95 9.94 -6.56 -23.51
N ASN A 96 9.96 -7.83 -23.92
CA ASN A 96 8.74 -8.61 -24.16
C ASN A 96 7.87 -8.77 -22.91
N LEU A 97 8.50 -8.91 -21.73
CA LEU A 97 7.80 -8.99 -20.45
C LEU A 97 7.13 -7.65 -20.10
N ALA A 98 7.82 -6.54 -20.31
CA ALA A 98 7.24 -5.20 -20.12
C ALA A 98 6.10 -4.92 -21.13
N LEU A 99 6.25 -5.35 -22.39
CA LEU A 99 5.21 -5.23 -23.41
C LEU A 99 3.97 -6.08 -23.07
N PHE A 100 4.15 -7.28 -22.53
CA PHE A 100 3.05 -8.08 -21.99
C PHE A 100 2.31 -7.31 -20.89
N LEU A 101 3.03 -6.78 -19.89
CA LEU A 101 2.42 -5.97 -18.82
C LEU A 101 1.72 -4.70 -19.37
N THR A 102 2.22 -4.12 -20.46
CA THR A 102 1.54 -3.02 -21.16
C THR A 102 0.26 -3.47 -21.85
N ALA A 103 0.26 -4.62 -22.52
CA ALA A 103 -0.92 -5.18 -23.16
C ALA A 103 -2.03 -5.50 -22.15
N GLU A 104 -1.67 -5.94 -20.95
CA GLU A 104 -2.60 -6.18 -19.84
C GLU A 104 -3.02 -4.89 -19.11
N GLY A 105 -2.52 -3.70 -19.51
CA GLY A 105 -2.86 -2.41 -18.91
C GLY A 105 -2.15 -2.09 -17.59
N VAL A 106 -1.17 -2.90 -17.18
CA VAL A 106 -0.38 -2.71 -15.96
C VAL A 106 0.63 -1.57 -16.13
N LEU A 107 1.30 -1.53 -17.28
CA LEU A 107 2.29 -0.53 -17.63
C LEU A 107 1.82 0.33 -18.80
N VAL A 108 2.37 1.53 -18.91
CA VAL A 108 2.30 2.36 -20.12
C VAL A 108 3.70 2.72 -20.59
N PRO A 109 3.92 2.92 -21.90
CA PRO A 109 5.18 3.46 -22.40
C PRO A 109 5.48 4.83 -21.77
N GLY A 110 6.76 5.06 -21.46
CA GLY A 110 7.26 6.38 -21.08
C GLY A 110 7.64 7.21 -22.30
N ASP A 111 8.14 8.43 -22.04
CA ASP A 111 8.44 9.40 -23.09
C ASP A 111 9.65 8.99 -23.94
N ASN A 112 10.57 8.21 -23.38
CA ASN A 112 11.76 7.72 -24.06
C ASN A 112 11.56 6.28 -24.54
N ASP A 113 12.14 5.95 -25.69
CA ASP A 113 12.06 4.58 -26.22
C ASP A 113 12.59 3.56 -25.20
N GLY A 114 11.79 2.51 -24.97
CA GLY A 114 12.15 1.43 -24.05
C GLY A 114 11.95 1.76 -22.58
N THR A 115 11.37 2.91 -22.27
CA THR A 115 10.92 3.24 -20.92
C THR A 115 9.46 2.88 -20.72
N PHE A 116 9.12 2.45 -19.50
CA PHE A 116 7.77 2.09 -19.08
C PHE A 116 7.51 2.63 -17.69
N LYS A 117 6.25 2.89 -17.34
CA LYS A 117 5.83 3.25 -15.97
C LYS A 117 4.52 2.56 -15.64
N ILE A 118 4.20 2.44 -14.35
CA ILE A 118 2.89 1.94 -13.93
C ILE A 118 1.79 2.86 -14.46
N SER A 119 0.73 2.28 -15.02
CA SER A 119 -0.35 3.01 -15.67
C SER A 119 -1.08 3.96 -14.70
N SER A 120 -1.31 3.53 -13.46
CA SER A 120 -1.89 4.37 -12.41
C SER A 120 -1.61 3.86 -10.99
N PRO A 121 -1.75 4.71 -9.96
CA PRO A 121 -1.71 4.27 -8.56
C PRO A 121 -2.75 3.20 -8.23
N LEU A 122 -3.95 3.26 -8.83
CA LEU A 122 -4.99 2.24 -8.65
C LEU A 122 -4.51 0.88 -9.17
N VAL A 123 -3.92 0.85 -10.36
CA VAL A 123 -3.38 -0.40 -10.93
C VAL A 123 -2.23 -0.94 -10.10
N ARG A 124 -1.34 -0.09 -9.59
CA ARG A 124 -0.32 -0.53 -8.62
C ARG A 124 -0.97 -1.19 -7.39
N TRP A 125 -1.95 -0.51 -6.79
CA TRP A 125 -2.66 -0.99 -5.62
C TRP A 125 -3.31 -2.35 -5.89
N MET A 126 -3.98 -2.49 -7.03
CA MET A 126 -4.61 -3.76 -7.44
C MET A 126 -3.57 -4.87 -7.59
N VAL A 127 -2.47 -4.63 -8.30
CA VAL A 127 -1.44 -5.65 -8.48
C VAL A 127 -0.81 -6.02 -7.14
N LEU A 128 -0.46 -5.03 -6.31
CA LEU A 128 0.10 -5.25 -4.97
C LEU A 128 -0.85 -6.06 -4.08
N GLN A 129 -2.14 -5.73 -4.05
CA GLN A 129 -3.08 -6.35 -3.12
C GLN A 129 -3.67 -7.67 -3.60
N GLN A 130 -3.90 -7.80 -4.90
CA GLN A 130 -4.70 -8.90 -5.45
C GLN A 130 -3.87 -9.91 -6.24
N ILE A 131 -2.66 -9.55 -6.67
CA ILE A 131 -1.83 -10.42 -7.53
C ILE A 131 -0.59 -10.87 -6.78
N ILE A 132 0.20 -9.93 -6.23
CA ILE A 132 1.49 -10.22 -5.61
C ILE A 132 1.42 -11.30 -4.50
N PRO A 133 0.44 -11.30 -3.57
CA PRO A 133 0.30 -12.35 -2.57
C PRO A 133 0.07 -13.73 -3.17
N HIS A 134 -0.67 -13.83 -4.28
CA HIS A 134 -0.98 -15.09 -4.95
C HIS A 134 0.17 -15.62 -5.82
N VAL A 135 0.99 -14.73 -6.38
CA VAL A 135 2.14 -15.11 -7.22
C VAL A 135 3.37 -15.46 -6.39
N PHE A 136 3.62 -14.75 -5.28
CA PHE A 136 4.70 -15.10 -4.36
C PHE A 136 4.20 -15.30 -2.93
N LEU A 137 4.22 -16.57 -2.52
CA LEU A 137 3.68 -17.10 -1.27
C LEU A 137 4.67 -17.01 -0.10
N THR A 138 5.60 -16.05 -0.13
CA THR A 138 6.60 -15.91 0.93
C THR A 138 5.90 -15.59 2.25
N SER A 139 6.22 -16.37 3.29
CA SER A 139 5.70 -16.22 4.65
C SER A 139 6.72 -16.77 5.65
N PRO A 140 6.76 -16.27 6.90
CA PRO A 140 7.41 -16.98 7.99
C PRO A 140 6.86 -18.42 8.12
N LYS A 141 7.70 -19.34 8.60
CA LYS A 141 7.35 -20.76 8.83
C LYS A 141 7.23 -21.08 10.32
N VAL A 142 6.75 -20.09 11.08
CA VAL A 142 6.47 -20.16 12.51
C VAL A 142 5.02 -19.78 12.74
N ASP A 143 4.48 -20.18 13.89
CA ASP A 143 3.13 -19.81 14.29
C ASP A 143 2.99 -18.30 14.43
N VAL A 144 1.80 -17.79 14.12
CA VAL A 144 1.47 -16.38 14.29
C VAL A 144 1.55 -16.03 15.78
N PRO A 145 2.35 -15.04 16.19
CA PRO A 145 2.57 -14.73 17.59
C PRO A 145 1.40 -13.93 18.16
N TYR A 146 0.87 -14.38 19.30
CA TYR A 146 -0.18 -13.71 20.06
C TYR A 146 0.27 -13.51 21.51
N HIS A 147 -0.18 -12.43 22.13
CA HIS A 147 -0.02 -12.23 23.57
C HIS A 147 -0.85 -13.27 24.34
N PRO A 148 -0.23 -14.12 25.20
CA PRO A 148 -0.94 -15.21 25.86
C PRO A 148 -2.10 -14.77 26.77
N SER A 149 -1.99 -13.58 27.36
CA SER A 149 -2.96 -13.04 28.31
C SER A 149 -4.19 -12.42 27.64
N THR A 150 -4.03 -11.79 26.47
CA THR A 150 -5.10 -11.05 25.78
C THR A 150 -5.59 -11.76 24.53
N GLY A 151 -4.83 -12.70 23.98
CA GLY A 151 -5.11 -13.33 22.68
C GLY A 151 -4.99 -12.36 21.50
N THR A 152 -4.43 -11.16 21.71
CA THR A 152 -4.21 -10.16 20.66
C THR A 152 -2.90 -10.40 19.93
N LEU A 153 -2.81 -9.93 18.69
CA LEU A 153 -1.63 -10.12 17.83
C LEU A 153 -0.42 -9.40 18.44
N ASP A 154 0.71 -10.09 18.59
CA ASP A 154 1.97 -9.46 19.04
C ASP A 154 2.69 -8.85 17.85
N ILE A 155 2.40 -7.58 17.57
CA ILE A 155 2.92 -6.89 16.38
C ILE A 155 4.44 -6.79 16.35
N PHE A 156 5.07 -6.63 17.50
CA PHE A 156 6.53 -6.56 17.57
C PHE A 156 7.16 -7.89 17.13
N GLU A 157 6.64 -9.01 17.64
CA GLU A 157 7.14 -10.33 17.24
C GLU A 157 6.75 -10.65 15.79
N VAL A 158 5.56 -10.26 15.32
CA VAL A 158 5.19 -10.36 13.90
C VAL A 158 6.22 -9.67 13.01
N LEU A 159 6.54 -8.40 13.29
CA LEU A 159 7.49 -7.60 12.50
C LEU A 159 8.87 -8.27 12.46
N LYS A 160 9.36 -8.78 13.60
CA LYS A 160 10.64 -9.52 13.66
C LYS A 160 10.66 -10.74 12.75
N GLN A 161 9.57 -11.51 12.69
CA GLN A 161 9.49 -12.70 11.84
C GLN A 161 9.35 -12.34 10.36
N VAL A 162 8.55 -11.32 10.04
CA VAL A 162 8.34 -10.85 8.66
C VAL A 162 9.63 -10.33 8.03
N ILE A 163 10.39 -9.49 8.74
CA ILE A 163 11.65 -8.91 8.22
C ILE A 163 12.68 -10.00 7.89
N ARG A 164 12.69 -11.12 8.61
CA ARG A 164 13.64 -12.22 8.40
C ARG A 164 13.45 -12.94 7.06
N VAL A 165 12.26 -12.85 6.47
CA VAL A 165 11.93 -13.54 5.22
C VAL A 165 11.81 -12.59 4.02
N PHE A 166 12.22 -11.33 4.18
CA PHE A 166 12.33 -10.39 3.06
C PHE A 166 13.17 -10.96 1.91
N ASP A 167 12.70 -10.73 0.69
CA ASP A 167 13.42 -11.10 -0.51
C ASP A 167 14.61 -10.16 -0.74
N ARG A 168 15.80 -10.70 -0.47
CA ARG A 168 17.07 -9.97 -0.61
C ARG A 168 17.33 -9.53 -2.05
N GLU A 169 16.91 -10.30 -3.04
CA GLU A 169 17.15 -9.97 -4.45
C GLU A 169 16.23 -8.83 -4.89
N THR A 170 14.97 -8.85 -4.45
CA THR A 170 14.03 -7.74 -4.65
C THR A 170 14.54 -6.44 -3.99
N ILE A 171 15.01 -6.51 -2.74
CA ILE A 171 15.57 -5.34 -2.04
C ILE A 171 16.83 -4.79 -2.73
N LYS A 172 17.68 -5.67 -3.27
CA LYS A 172 18.92 -5.30 -3.98
C LYS A 172 18.71 -4.91 -5.44
N SER A 173 17.48 -5.00 -5.96
CA SER A 173 17.19 -4.60 -7.34
C SER A 173 17.59 -3.13 -7.57
N ARG A 174 18.11 -2.84 -8.77
CA ARG A 174 18.61 -1.51 -9.14
C ARG A 174 17.56 -0.41 -8.92
N ASN A 175 16.28 -0.72 -9.14
CA ASN A 175 15.18 0.23 -9.06
C ASN A 175 14.63 0.38 -7.63
N SER A 176 15.05 -0.47 -6.71
CA SER A 176 14.68 -0.42 -5.29
C SER A 176 15.34 0.73 -4.53
N PHE A 177 16.32 1.43 -5.13
CA PHE A 177 17.09 2.47 -4.44
C PHE A 177 16.63 3.90 -4.77
N LYS A 178 16.72 4.78 -3.77
CA LYS A 178 16.73 6.25 -3.90
C LYS A 178 18.07 6.81 -3.42
N LEU A 179 18.37 8.05 -3.80
CA LEU A 179 19.49 8.78 -3.19
C LEU A 179 19.06 9.33 -1.83
N ALA A 180 19.80 8.98 -0.78
CA ALA A 180 19.59 9.51 0.56
C ALA A 180 19.95 11.00 0.60
N ARG A 181 19.08 11.80 1.22
CA ARG A 181 19.34 13.24 1.51
C ARG A 181 20.11 13.46 2.81
N VAL A 182 20.43 12.38 3.51
CA VAL A 182 21.15 12.36 4.78
C VAL A 182 22.48 11.62 4.63
N LEU A 183 23.40 11.85 5.58
CA LEU A 183 24.63 11.08 5.67
C LEU A 183 24.31 9.62 6.04
N VAL A 184 24.76 8.72 5.18
CA VAL A 184 24.74 7.27 5.40
C VAL A 184 26.19 6.82 5.43
N SER A 185 26.65 6.27 6.55
CA SER A 185 28.06 5.90 6.74
C SER A 185 29.05 7.03 6.42
N ASN A 186 28.73 8.26 6.84
CA ASN A 186 29.49 9.50 6.56
C ASN A 186 29.57 9.94 5.09
N VAL A 187 28.73 9.41 4.20
CA VAL A 187 28.72 9.80 2.79
C VAL A 187 27.35 10.35 2.39
N ASN A 188 27.36 11.46 1.65
CA ASN A 188 26.16 12.08 1.08
C ASN A 188 25.70 11.35 -0.18
N ASN A 189 24.40 11.45 -0.52
CA ASN A 189 23.83 10.90 -1.75
C ASN A 189 24.07 9.40 -1.93
N GLN A 190 24.15 8.65 -0.83
CA GLN A 190 24.25 7.20 -0.88
C GLN A 190 22.95 6.59 -1.40
N LYS A 191 23.06 5.50 -2.15
CA LYS A 191 21.89 4.73 -2.58
C LYS A 191 21.37 3.93 -1.39
N VAL A 192 20.11 4.16 -1.04
CA VAL A 192 19.42 3.42 0.02
C VAL A 192 18.10 2.87 -0.49
N PRO A 193 17.62 1.71 0.02
CA PRO A 193 16.33 1.19 -0.39
C PRO A 193 15.20 2.21 -0.14
N ARG A 194 14.25 2.26 -1.06
CA ARG A 194 13.05 3.09 -0.96
C ARG A 194 12.11 2.51 0.10
N GLU A 195 11.35 3.38 0.73
CA GLU A 195 10.30 3.01 1.69
C GLU A 195 9.26 2.07 1.07
N SER A 196 8.88 2.34 -0.18
CA SER A 196 7.97 1.53 -0.99
C SER A 196 8.43 0.09 -1.23
N VAL A 197 9.73 -0.21 -1.06
CA VAL A 197 10.24 -1.59 -1.10
C VAL A 197 9.82 -2.33 0.16
N TYR A 198 10.05 -1.71 1.32
CA TYR A 198 9.68 -2.30 2.61
C TYR A 198 8.15 -2.39 2.76
N ASP A 199 7.41 -1.38 2.31
CA ASP A 199 5.95 -1.39 2.21
C ASP A 199 5.44 -2.61 1.43
N ALA A 200 5.95 -2.82 0.22
CA ALA A 200 5.53 -3.94 -0.62
C ALA A 200 5.89 -5.31 -0.01
N GLU A 201 7.09 -5.47 0.55
CA GLU A 201 7.51 -6.71 1.20
C GLU A 201 6.67 -7.01 2.46
N LEU A 202 6.49 -6.01 3.35
CA LEU A 202 5.67 -6.15 4.54
C LEU A 202 4.24 -6.52 4.17
N TYR A 203 3.63 -5.77 3.26
CA TYR A 203 2.27 -6.02 2.80
C TYR A 203 2.11 -7.45 2.29
N GLN A 204 2.97 -7.88 1.37
CA GLN A 204 2.91 -9.21 0.77
C GLN A 204 3.03 -10.31 1.82
N ILE A 205 4.07 -10.26 2.65
CA ILE A 205 4.40 -11.32 3.59
C ILE A 205 3.34 -11.40 4.69
N MET A 206 2.86 -10.26 5.20
CA MET A 206 1.78 -10.22 6.18
C MET A 206 0.46 -10.72 5.58
N SER A 207 0.13 -10.35 4.35
CA SER A 207 -1.09 -10.84 3.68
C SER A 207 -1.09 -12.36 3.51
N ASN A 208 0.08 -12.93 3.21
CA ASN A 208 0.24 -14.39 3.10
C ASN A 208 0.20 -15.10 4.45
N TRP A 209 0.73 -14.48 5.51
CA TRP A 209 0.93 -15.14 6.81
C TRP A 209 -0.24 -14.95 7.77
N LEU A 210 -0.83 -13.77 7.79
CA LEU A 210 -1.88 -13.37 8.74
C LEU A 210 -3.28 -13.62 8.17
N GLY A 211 -3.54 -14.79 7.57
CA GLY A 211 -4.76 -15.06 6.79
C GLY A 211 -6.11 -14.94 7.53
N ARG A 212 -6.12 -14.71 8.85
CA ARG A 212 -7.34 -14.39 9.64
C ARG A 212 -7.62 -12.88 9.69
N PHE A 213 -6.65 -12.06 9.31
CA PHE A 213 -6.70 -10.61 9.30
C PHE A 213 -6.81 -10.09 7.88
N THR A 214 -7.52 -8.98 7.73
CA THR A 214 -7.51 -8.18 6.52
C THR A 214 -6.32 -7.23 6.58
N ILE A 215 -5.40 -7.37 5.62
CA ILE A 215 -4.25 -6.48 5.43
C ILE A 215 -4.57 -5.50 4.31
N THR A 216 -4.58 -4.20 4.62
CA THR A 216 -4.81 -3.14 3.64
C THR A 216 -3.60 -2.24 3.53
N GLY A 217 -2.96 -2.21 2.36
CA GLY A 217 -1.90 -1.26 2.05
C GLY A 217 -2.47 0.08 1.56
N GLN A 218 -1.79 1.18 1.90
CA GLN A 218 -2.11 2.56 1.49
C GLN A 218 -3.56 2.98 1.80
N TRP A 219 -3.95 2.88 3.07
CA TRP A 219 -5.26 3.28 3.54
C TRP A 219 -5.45 4.80 3.44
N HIS A 220 -6.17 5.26 2.42
CA HIS A 220 -6.37 6.69 2.16
C HIS A 220 -7.18 7.40 3.25
N LEU A 221 -6.61 8.49 3.77
CA LEU A 221 -7.21 9.42 4.71
C LEU A 221 -7.33 10.80 4.05
N LYS A 222 -8.57 11.27 3.89
CA LYS A 222 -8.84 12.66 3.52
C LYS A 222 -9.13 13.47 4.76
N TYR A 223 -8.38 14.54 4.99
CA TYR A 223 -8.76 15.52 6.01
C TYR A 223 -8.48 16.94 5.54
N ARG A 224 -9.32 17.85 6.05
CA ARG A 224 -9.20 19.28 5.82
C ARG A 224 -8.35 19.85 6.97
N ALA A 225 -7.16 20.35 6.64
CA ALA A 225 -6.44 21.27 7.50
C ALA A 225 -6.38 22.58 6.74
N SER A 226 -6.96 23.64 7.33
CA SER A 226 -7.23 24.94 6.68
C SER A 226 -8.05 24.80 5.38
N GLU A 227 -7.94 25.74 4.43
CA GLU A 227 -8.64 25.72 3.14
C GLU A 227 -8.13 24.64 2.17
N HIS A 228 -7.13 23.84 2.58
CA HIS A 228 -6.53 22.80 1.75
C HIS A 228 -7.00 21.39 2.15
N ILE A 229 -7.32 20.57 1.14
CA ILE A 229 -7.58 19.14 1.32
C ILE A 229 -6.23 18.42 1.29
N ASN A 230 -5.84 17.83 2.42
CA ASN A 230 -4.66 16.97 2.48
C ASN A 230 -5.10 15.53 2.23
N ASN A 231 -4.53 14.92 1.19
CA ASN A 231 -4.63 13.50 0.92
C ASN A 231 -3.41 12.82 1.55
N LYS A 232 -3.63 12.11 2.66
CA LYS A 232 -2.61 11.26 3.30
C LYS A 232 -3.08 9.81 3.26
N TYR A 233 -2.22 8.88 3.59
CA TYR A 233 -2.60 7.48 3.72
C TYR A 233 -1.78 6.85 4.85
N VAL A 234 -2.35 5.85 5.52
CA VAL A 234 -1.61 4.94 6.40
C VAL A 234 -0.98 3.88 5.52
N ASP A 235 0.28 3.53 5.76
CA ASP A 235 0.99 2.59 4.89
C ASP A 235 0.39 1.18 4.95
N ILE A 236 0.19 0.62 6.15
CA ILE A 236 -0.46 -0.70 6.31
C ILE A 236 -1.46 -0.66 7.47
N VAL A 237 -2.66 -1.19 7.24
CA VAL A 237 -3.68 -1.43 8.27
C VAL A 237 -3.95 -2.92 8.39
N ILE A 238 -3.92 -3.44 9.60
CA ILE A 238 -4.24 -4.83 9.96
C ILE A 238 -5.52 -4.80 10.77
N SER A 239 -6.55 -5.52 10.32
CA SER A 239 -7.84 -5.52 11.00
C SER A 239 -8.49 -6.90 10.97
N GLN A 240 -9.24 -7.23 12.02
CA GLN A 240 -10.08 -8.42 12.09
C GLN A 240 -11.27 -8.11 13.00
N LEU A 241 -12.44 -8.68 12.69
CA LEU A 241 -13.62 -8.51 13.53
C LEU A 241 -13.34 -8.97 14.97
N ASN A 242 -13.68 -8.13 15.95
CA ASN A 242 -13.45 -8.33 17.38
C ASN A 242 -11.97 -8.40 17.81
N HIS A 243 -11.05 -7.93 16.97
CA HIS A 243 -9.64 -7.74 17.34
C HIS A 243 -9.25 -6.26 17.22
N PRO A 244 -8.19 -5.84 17.95
CA PRO A 244 -7.60 -4.51 17.78
C PRO A 244 -7.23 -4.24 16.32
N THR A 245 -7.57 -3.04 15.82
CA THR A 245 -7.10 -2.53 14.54
C THR A 245 -5.72 -1.94 14.73
N ILE A 246 -4.74 -2.42 13.95
CA ILE A 246 -3.36 -1.95 14.02
C ILE A 246 -3.05 -1.13 12.77
N ALA A 247 -2.45 0.04 12.97
CA ALA A 247 -1.93 0.90 11.91
C ALA A 247 -0.39 0.90 11.95
N LEU A 248 0.24 0.69 10.80
CA LEU A 248 1.69 0.79 10.61
C LEU A 248 1.99 1.98 9.70
N GLU A 249 2.83 2.87 10.18
CA GLU A 249 3.45 3.96 9.43
C GLU A 249 4.91 3.59 9.15
N LEU A 250 5.32 3.67 7.89
CA LEU A 250 6.64 3.28 7.44
C LEU A 250 7.51 4.49 7.16
N LEU A 251 8.81 4.28 7.34
CA LEU A 251 9.82 5.26 6.98
C LEU A 251 11.10 4.54 6.55
N ALA A 252 11.78 5.04 5.52
CA ALA A 252 13.11 4.54 5.15
C ALA A 252 14.14 5.65 4.92
N THR A 253 15.22 5.59 5.70
CA THR A 253 16.39 6.49 5.65
C THR A 253 15.98 7.96 5.52
N ALA A 254 15.49 8.49 6.63
CA ALA A 254 14.96 9.84 6.73
C ALA A 254 15.74 10.71 7.73
N THR A 255 15.51 12.01 7.65
CA THR A 255 15.99 13.01 8.61
C THR A 255 15.24 12.91 9.95
N LYS A 256 15.85 13.44 11.02
CA LYS A 256 15.18 13.58 12.33
C LYS A 256 13.85 14.34 12.23
N LYS A 257 13.80 15.34 11.33
CA LYS A 257 12.61 16.15 11.07
C LYS A 257 11.50 15.30 10.44
N GLU A 258 11.80 14.56 9.38
CA GLU A 258 10.85 13.66 8.72
C GLU A 258 10.34 12.58 9.69
N LEU A 259 11.21 11.99 10.51
CA LEU A 259 10.79 11.02 11.53
C LEU A 259 9.78 11.61 12.53
N LYS A 260 10.04 12.83 13.03
CA LYS A 260 9.09 13.54 13.91
C LYS A 260 7.76 13.85 13.20
N GLU A 261 7.80 14.22 11.93
CA GLU A 261 6.58 14.42 11.13
C GLU A 261 5.76 13.13 10.99
N HIS A 262 6.41 11.97 10.90
CA HIS A 262 5.74 10.67 10.88
C HIS A 262 5.16 10.31 12.26
N TYR A 263 5.84 10.59 13.37
CA TYR A 263 5.30 10.41 14.73
C TYR A 263 3.99 11.19 14.93
N GLU A 264 3.98 12.47 14.55
CA GLU A 264 2.77 13.30 14.62
C GLU A 264 1.68 12.80 13.69
N ARG A 265 2.04 12.37 12.46
CA ARG A 265 1.08 11.84 11.50
C ARG A 265 0.43 10.54 11.98
N ALA A 266 1.22 9.62 12.52
CA ALA A 266 0.76 8.37 13.10
C ALA A 266 -0.28 8.62 14.22
N LEU A 267 -0.02 9.58 15.11
CA LEU A 267 -0.96 9.99 16.16
C LEU A 267 -2.24 10.67 15.64
N LEU A 268 -2.23 11.19 14.40
CA LEU A 268 -3.45 11.72 13.78
C LEU A 268 -4.36 10.61 13.25
N TYR A 269 -3.86 9.39 13.06
CA TYR A 269 -4.65 8.29 12.53
C TYR A 269 -5.76 7.88 13.48
N ASP A 270 -5.50 7.78 14.79
CA ASP A 270 -6.51 7.44 15.81
C ASP A 270 -7.79 8.31 15.73
N LYS A 271 -7.66 9.57 15.32
CA LYS A 271 -8.81 10.49 15.16
C LYS A 271 -9.72 10.16 13.97
N LYS A 272 -9.30 9.31 13.04
CA LYS A 272 -9.93 9.11 11.71
C LYS A 272 -10.01 7.66 11.26
N LEU A 273 -9.09 6.84 11.73
CA LEU A 273 -9.07 5.39 11.70
C LEU A 273 -9.12 4.99 13.18
N PRO A 274 -10.13 4.24 13.65
CA PRO A 274 -10.17 3.75 15.03
C PRO A 274 -9.13 2.63 15.21
N ALA A 275 -7.86 2.98 15.09
CA ALA A 275 -6.73 2.08 15.28
C ALA A 275 -6.43 2.01 16.77
N ASP A 276 -6.62 0.83 17.35
CA ASP A 276 -6.32 0.54 18.75
C ASP A 276 -4.80 0.56 19.02
N GLU A 277 -3.99 0.28 18.01
CA GLU A 277 -2.53 0.35 18.08
C GLU A 277 -1.94 1.05 16.86
N THR A 278 -0.98 1.95 17.08
CA THR A 278 -0.25 2.62 15.99
C THR A 278 1.25 2.48 16.17
N TRP A 279 1.92 1.98 15.13
CA TRP A 279 3.35 1.72 15.10
C TRP A 279 4.03 2.54 14.01
N VAL A 280 5.19 3.11 14.31
CA VAL A 280 6.08 3.71 13.31
C VAL A 280 7.29 2.81 13.13
N VAL A 281 7.36 2.13 11.99
CA VAL A 281 8.43 1.19 11.66
C VAL A 281 9.43 1.87 10.73
N HIS A 282 10.62 2.17 11.23
CA HIS A 282 11.62 2.93 10.46
C HIS A 282 12.88 2.12 10.11
N PHE A 283 13.13 1.96 8.81
CA PHE A 283 14.32 1.29 8.25
C PHE A 283 15.45 2.29 7.98
N THR A 284 15.77 3.13 8.97
CA THR A 284 16.71 4.25 8.79
C THR A 284 18.17 3.81 8.93
N CYS A 285 18.96 4.05 7.89
CA CYS A 285 20.40 3.79 7.88
C CYS A 285 21.25 5.07 8.07
N CYS A 286 20.67 6.17 8.55
CA CYS A 286 21.43 7.39 8.78
C CYS A 286 22.48 7.17 9.89
N LYS A 287 23.58 7.91 9.82
CA LYS A 287 24.77 7.74 10.67
C LYS A 287 24.44 7.51 12.15
N ASP A 288 23.55 8.35 12.69
CA ASP A 288 23.31 8.40 14.13
C ASP A 288 22.07 7.56 14.54
N ALA A 289 21.43 6.84 13.61
CA ALA A 289 20.19 6.11 13.87
C ALA A 289 20.31 5.03 14.96
N ILE A 290 21.50 4.40 15.08
CA ILE A 290 21.75 3.33 16.05
C ILE A 290 22.43 3.88 17.31
N SER A 291 23.36 4.83 17.16
CA SER A 291 24.11 5.40 18.29
C SER A 291 23.32 6.44 19.07
N GLU A 292 22.45 7.20 18.41
CA GLU A 292 21.60 8.24 18.98
C GLU A 292 20.18 8.20 18.37
N PRO A 293 19.42 7.11 18.62
CA PRO A 293 18.06 6.97 18.11
C PRO A 293 17.14 8.09 18.61
N ASP A 294 16.40 8.70 17.68
CA ASP A 294 15.36 9.68 18.02
C ASP A 294 14.06 8.98 18.41
N TRP A 295 13.96 8.61 19.69
CA TRP A 295 12.76 8.00 20.24
C TRP A 295 11.57 8.98 20.31
N PRO A 296 10.32 8.46 20.30
CA PRO A 296 9.17 9.25 20.67
C PRO A 296 9.31 9.88 22.05
N THR A 297 8.69 11.03 22.23
CA THR A 297 8.56 11.65 23.55
C THR A 297 7.62 10.84 24.45
N GLU A 298 7.79 10.96 25.76
CA GLU A 298 6.88 10.35 26.75
C GLU A 298 5.40 10.69 26.48
N SER A 299 5.11 11.94 26.07
CA SER A 299 3.75 12.34 25.71
C SER A 299 3.20 11.60 24.49
N GLN A 300 4.05 11.28 23.52
CA GLN A 300 3.64 10.52 22.32
C GLN A 300 3.42 9.04 22.67
N LEU A 301 4.25 8.46 23.53
CA LEU A 301 4.08 7.09 24.04
C LEU A 301 2.77 6.95 24.83
N GLN A 302 2.46 7.92 25.70
CA GLN A 302 1.21 7.95 26.47
C GLN A 302 -0.05 8.08 25.59
N LYS A 303 0.09 8.64 24.39
CA LYS A 303 -0.97 8.69 23.37
C LYS A 303 -1.07 7.41 22.53
N GLY A 304 -0.30 6.37 22.87
CA GLY A 304 -0.37 5.06 22.23
C GLY A 304 0.56 4.87 21.03
N LEU A 305 1.48 5.81 20.76
CA LEU A 305 2.48 5.63 19.70
C LEU A 305 3.52 4.58 20.11
N ARG A 306 3.83 3.68 19.17
CA ARG A 306 4.87 2.64 19.32
C ARG A 306 5.89 2.78 18.17
N VAL A 307 7.14 2.38 18.41
CA VAL A 307 8.26 2.42 17.43
C VAL A 307 9.01 1.11 17.49
#